data_AF-A0A920VED6-F1
#
_entry.id   AF-A0A920VED6-F1
#
_cell.length_a   1.000
_cell.length_b   1.000
_cell.length_c   1.000
_cell.angle_alpha   90.00
_cell.angle_beta   90.00
_cell.angle_gamma   90.00
#
_symmetry.space_group_name_H-M   'P 1'
#
loop_
_entity.id
_entity.type
_entity.pdbx_description
1 polymer ?
#
loop_
_entity_poly.entity_id
_entity_poly.type
_entity_poly.pdbx_seq_one_letter_code
_entity_poly.pdbx_strand_id
1 'polypeptide(L)'
;MGWKGHELQWRNSSQLFDNREDDVRTIYSTSNSSDVLRLLIDYDIRYIYLGSRERTTYGGENLTGSERFLDTVFEQDGVIIYEVVQ
;
A
#
# COMPACT_ATOMS: atom_id res chain seq x y z
N MET A 1 3.94 -4.23 -9.71
CA MET A 1 4.95 -5.06 -9.00
C MET A 1 5.71 -5.95 -9.95
N GLY A 2 7.02 -6.10 -9.79
CA GLY A 2 7.87 -6.83 -10.73
C GLY A 2 9.05 -7.46 -10.01
N TRP A 3 8.79 -8.58 -9.35
CA TRP A 3 9.67 -9.75 -9.21
C TRP A 3 9.25 -10.61 -8.01
N LYS A 4 8.33 -11.56 -8.26
CA LYS A 4 8.07 -12.69 -7.34
C LYS A 4 9.32 -13.51 -7.03
N GLY A 5 10.32 -13.52 -7.92
CA GLY A 5 11.57 -14.27 -7.71
C GLY A 5 12.50 -13.67 -6.65
N HIS A 6 12.44 -12.36 -6.40
CA HIS A 6 13.36 -11.69 -5.47
C HIS A 6 12.96 -11.92 -4.00
N GLU A 7 11.65 -12.04 -3.72
CA GLU A 7 11.16 -12.36 -2.37
C GLU A 7 11.47 -13.81 -1.95
N LEU A 8 11.46 -14.75 -2.91
CA LEU A 8 11.77 -16.16 -2.68
C LEU A 8 13.24 -16.43 -2.31
N GLN A 9 14.18 -15.60 -2.78
CA GLN A 9 15.61 -15.80 -2.48
C GLN A 9 16.03 -15.34 -1.08
N TRP A 10 15.22 -14.53 -0.38
CA TRP A 10 15.63 -13.89 0.89
C TRP A 10 14.86 -14.38 2.12
N ARG A 11 13.85 -15.25 1.99
CA ARG A 11 13.03 -15.68 3.14
C ARG A 11 12.74 -17.17 3.14
N ASN A 12 13.48 -17.88 3.99
CA ASN A 12 13.30 -19.29 4.34
C ASN A 12 12.04 -19.52 5.22
N SER A 13 10.87 -18.99 4.85
CA SER A 13 9.58 -19.33 5.47
C SER A 13 8.41 -18.71 4.68
N SER A 14 7.79 -19.50 3.81
CA SER A 14 6.69 -19.05 2.92
C SER A 14 5.31 -18.98 3.60
N GLN A 15 5.19 -19.35 4.88
CA GLN A 15 3.88 -19.65 5.49
C GLN A 15 3.13 -18.45 6.11
N LEU A 16 3.79 -17.32 6.34
CA LEU A 16 3.19 -16.16 7.04
C LEU A 16 2.77 -15.01 6.10
N PHE A 17 3.09 -15.08 4.81
CA PHE A 17 2.93 -13.94 3.89
C PHE A 17 2.28 -14.27 2.55
N ASP A 18 1.65 -15.44 2.40
CA ASP A 18 0.96 -15.83 1.15
C ASP A 18 -0.11 -14.81 0.71
N ASN A 19 -0.65 -14.01 1.64
CA ASN A 19 -1.69 -13.02 1.36
C ASN A 19 -1.18 -11.59 1.18
N ARG A 20 0.14 -11.34 1.26
CA ARG A 20 0.67 -9.97 1.22
C ARG A 20 0.34 -9.25 -0.09
N GLU A 21 0.28 -9.99 -1.20
CA GLU A 21 -0.11 -9.43 -2.50
C GLU A 21 -1.56 -8.93 -2.47
N ASP A 22 -2.46 -9.69 -1.84
CA ASP A 22 -3.86 -9.33 -1.68
C ASP A 22 -4.06 -8.21 -0.65
N ASP A 23 -3.25 -8.16 0.41
CA ASP A 23 -3.27 -7.06 1.38
C ASP A 23 -2.80 -5.74 0.74
N VAL A 24 -1.74 -5.78 -0.06
CA VAL A 24 -1.32 -4.61 -0.86
C VAL A 24 -2.42 -4.20 -1.83
N ARG A 25 -3.04 -5.16 -2.54
CA ARG A 25 -4.17 -4.85 -3.41
C ARG A 25 -5.32 -4.21 -2.63
N THR A 26 -5.62 -4.72 -1.44
CA THR A 26 -6.65 -4.16 -0.56
C THR A 26 -6.33 -2.70 -0.22
N ILE A 27 -5.09 -2.40 0.22
CA ILE A 27 -4.65 -1.04 0.56
C ILE A 27 -4.91 -0.04 -0.58
N TYR A 28 -4.61 -0.40 -1.83
CA TYR A 28 -4.75 0.54 -2.97
C TYR A 28 -6.14 0.53 -3.61
N SER A 29 -6.92 -0.55 -3.49
CA SER A 29 -8.14 -0.75 -4.28
C SER A 29 -9.44 -0.69 -3.47
N THR A 30 -9.41 -0.83 -2.14
CA THR A 30 -10.63 -0.83 -1.32
C THR A 30 -11.07 0.60 -0.96
N SER A 31 -12.38 0.84 -0.99
CA SER A 31 -12.96 2.09 -0.45
C SER A 31 -13.23 2.00 1.06
N ASN A 32 -13.02 0.84 1.69
CA ASN A 32 -13.20 0.67 3.13
C ASN A 32 -11.96 1.14 3.90
N SER A 33 -12.01 2.38 4.39
CA SER A 33 -10.92 3.01 5.12
C SER A 33 -10.53 2.29 6.42
N SER A 34 -11.44 1.53 7.03
CA SER A 34 -11.12 0.73 8.24
C SER A 34 -10.23 -0.48 7.92
N ASP A 35 -10.44 -1.12 6.77
CA ASP A 35 -9.61 -2.25 6.33
C ASP A 35 -8.21 -1.76 5.95
N VAL A 36 -8.12 -0.61 5.27
CA VAL A 36 -6.85 0.04 4.95
C VAL A 36 -6.09 0.36 6.24
N LEU A 37 -6.70 1.07 7.18
CA LEU A 37 -6.04 1.45 8.44
C LEU A 37 -5.57 0.24 9.23
N ARG A 38 -6.38 -0.82 9.33
CA ARG A 38 -5.99 -2.08 9.99
C ARG A 38 -4.72 -2.65 9.36
N LEU A 39 -4.68 -2.76 8.03
CA LEU A 39 -3.51 -3.29 7.33
C LEU A 39 -2.27 -2.39 7.51
N LEU A 40 -2.44 -1.06 7.49
CA LEU A 40 -1.33 -0.13 7.73
C LEU A 40 -0.72 -0.32 9.12
N ILE A 41 -1.56 -0.54 10.14
CA ILE A 41 -1.11 -0.81 11.51
C ILE A 41 -0.49 -2.21 11.63
N ASP A 42 -1.14 -3.24 11.09
CA ASP A 42 -0.67 -4.64 11.16
C ASP A 42 0.73 -4.80 10.53
N TYR A 43 1.03 -4.01 9.49
CA TYR A 43 2.32 -3.99 8.81
C TYR A 43 3.30 -2.91 9.30
N ASP A 44 2.92 -2.09 10.30
CA ASP A 44 3.70 -0.94 10.77
C ASP A 44 4.14 0.00 9.63
N ILE A 45 3.21 0.29 8.72
CA ILE A 45 3.45 1.13 7.54
C ILE A 45 3.40 2.59 7.95
N ARG A 46 4.52 3.29 7.72
CA ARG A 46 4.60 4.73 7.92
C ARG A 46 4.36 5.56 6.66
N TYR A 47 4.71 5.03 5.50
CA TYR A 47 4.58 5.75 4.23
C TYR A 47 3.97 4.88 3.13
N ILE A 48 3.13 5.49 2.30
CA ILE A 48 2.52 4.87 1.12
C ILE A 48 2.94 5.65 -0.12
N TYR A 49 3.34 4.94 -1.17
CA TYR A 49 3.75 5.53 -2.44
C TYR A 49 2.68 5.31 -3.51
N LEU A 50 2.21 6.38 -4.14
CA LEU A 50 1.25 6.32 -5.22
C LEU A 50 1.82 6.98 -6.48
N GLY A 51 2.27 6.16 -7.43
CA GLY A 51 2.73 6.59 -8.75
C GLY A 51 1.91 6.01 -9.89
N SER A 52 2.34 6.27 -11.13
CA SER A 52 1.65 5.79 -12.34
C SER A 52 1.46 4.28 -12.36
N ARG A 53 2.44 3.52 -11.87
CA ARG A 53 2.36 2.05 -11.85
C ARG A 53 1.27 1.55 -10.92
N GLU A 54 1.22 2.08 -9.71
CA GLU A 54 0.24 1.70 -8.69
C GLU A 54 -1.16 2.11 -9.13
N ARG A 55 -1.31 3.29 -9.75
CA ARG A 55 -2.57 3.71 -10.37
C ARG A 55 -3.01 2.77 -11.48
N THR A 56 -2.13 2.39 -12.41
CA THR A 56 -2.48 1.45 -13.49
C THR A 56 -2.77 0.04 -12.98
N THR A 57 -2.13 -0.39 -11.89
CA THR A 57 -2.27 -1.75 -11.36
C THR A 57 -3.47 -1.90 -10.43
N TYR A 58 -3.77 -0.88 -9.62
CA TYR A 58 -4.73 -0.97 -8.51
C TYR A 58 -5.84 0.08 -8.53
N GLY A 59 -5.74 1.12 -9.37
CA GLY A 59 -6.73 2.18 -9.49
C GLY A 59 -6.77 3.13 -8.29
N GLY A 60 -5.60 3.50 -7.74
CA GLY A 60 -5.36 4.17 -6.43
C GLY A 60 -6.06 5.49 -6.09
N GLU A 61 -7.19 5.80 -6.73
CA GLU A 61 -8.16 6.84 -6.40
C GLU A 61 -8.80 6.64 -5.01
N ASN A 62 -8.79 5.41 -4.48
CA ASN A 62 -9.39 5.11 -3.17
C ASN A 62 -8.55 5.63 -1.98
N LEU A 63 -7.24 5.83 -2.16
CA LEU A 63 -6.38 6.40 -1.12
C LEU A 63 -6.76 7.85 -0.80
N THR A 64 -7.28 8.58 -1.79
CA THR A 64 -7.82 9.94 -1.63
C THR A 64 -9.01 9.99 -0.67
N GLY A 65 -9.72 8.88 -0.43
CA GLY A 65 -10.82 8.82 0.54
C GLY A 65 -10.38 8.60 2.01
N SER A 66 -9.07 8.44 2.24
CA SER A 66 -8.49 8.07 3.54
C SER A 66 -7.76 9.22 4.23
N GLU A 67 -8.11 10.48 3.92
CA GLU A 67 -7.49 11.71 4.46
C GLU A 67 -7.51 11.81 5.99
N ARG A 68 -8.33 11.00 6.67
CA ARG A 68 -8.39 11.00 8.15
C ARG A 68 -7.13 10.43 8.81
N PHE A 69 -6.37 9.59 8.10
CA PHE A 69 -5.15 8.94 8.63
C PHE A 69 -4.00 8.93 7.61
N LEU A 70 -4.16 9.63 6.48
CA LEU A 70 -3.13 9.79 5.45
C LEU A 70 -2.93 11.27 5.16
N ASP A 71 -1.73 11.76 5.46
CA ASP A 71 -1.31 13.11 5.10
C ASP A 71 -0.40 13.06 3.87
N THR A 72 -0.67 13.91 2.87
CA THR A 72 0.24 14.07 1.73
C THR A 72 1.48 14.85 2.17
N VAL A 73 2.62 14.17 2.22
CA VAL A 73 3.92 14.77 2.59
C VAL A 73 4.78 15.10 1.38
N PHE A 74 4.45 14.55 0.21
CA PHE A 74 5.11 14.86 -1.04
C PHE A 74 4.14 14.66 -2.21
N GLU A 75 4.13 15.61 -3.13
CA GLU A 75 3.42 15.48 -4.41
C GLU A 75 4.22 16.18 -5.51
N GLN A 76 4.68 15.42 -6.49
CA GLN A 76 5.36 15.96 -7.67
C GLN A 76 5.33 14.97 -8.83
N ASP A 77 5.20 15.47 -10.07
CA ASP A 77 5.32 14.68 -11.31
C ASP A 77 4.43 13.42 -11.35
N GLY A 78 3.22 13.53 -10.79
CA GLY A 78 2.27 12.41 -10.73
C GLY A 78 2.64 11.35 -9.70
N VAL A 79 3.53 11.65 -8.75
CA VAL A 79 3.85 10.81 -7.60
C VAL A 79 3.31 11.49 -6.34
N ILE A 80 2.65 10.72 -5.48
CA ILE A 80 2.21 11.15 -4.16
C ILE A 80 2.81 10.22 -3.12
N ILE A 81 3.34 10.79 -2.02
CA ILE A 81 3.72 10.03 -0.83
C ILE A 81 2.82 10.46 0.31
N TYR A 82 2.11 9.49 0.88
CA TYR A 82 1.30 9.68 2.08
C TYR A 82 2.10 9.24 3.31
N GLU A 83 2.06 10.03 4.38
CA GLU A 83 2.45 9.61 5.73
C GLU A 83 1.20 9.13 6.47
N VAL A 84 1.32 8.00 7.17
CA VAL A 84 0.26 7.49 8.03
C VAL A 84 0.29 8.26 9.35
N VAL A 85 -0.75 9.04 9.60
CA VAL A 85 -0.91 9.85 10.81
C VAL A 85 -1.95 9.20 11.73
N GLN A 86 -1.55 8.95 12.97
CA GLN A 86 -2.34 8.27 14.00
C GLN A 86 -3.11 9.26 14.88
#